data_AF-A0A1I1E7P6-F1
#
_entry.id   AF-A0A1I1E7P6-F1
#
_cell.length_a   1.000
_cell.length_b   1.000
_cell.length_c   1.000
_cell.angle_alpha   90.00
_cell.angle_beta   90.00
_cell.angle_gamma   90.00
#
_symmetry.space_group_name_H-M   'P 1'
#
loop_
_entity.id
_entity.type
_entity.pdbx_description
1 polymer ?
#
loop_
_entity_poly.entity_id
_entity_poly.type
_entity_poly.pdbx_seq_one_letter_code
_entity_poly.pdbx_strand_id
1 'polypeptide(L)'
;MTKHMLQNNMIVINKDSLARLKPEHREVLFAEAARASAMNTYLQQKREASMLEDIRKSGRSKIVEDVDRDAFAAKSKVVATAMEGRWGKAHLDRVLASIDKQRQR
;
A
#
# COMPACT_ATOMS: atom_id res chain seq x y z
N MET A 1 5.27 -12.98 -3.63
CA MET A 1 4.31 -11.94 -4.04
C MET A 1 4.95 -11.03 -5.07
N THR A 2 4.28 -10.76 -6.19
CA THR A 2 4.77 -9.88 -7.27
C THR A 2 4.90 -8.40 -6.87
N LYS A 3 4.61 -8.04 -5.60
CA LYS A 3 4.63 -6.66 -5.05
C LYS A 3 3.90 -5.65 -5.94
N HIS A 4 2.93 -6.12 -6.73
CA HIS A 4 2.26 -5.34 -7.77
C HIS A 4 1.32 -4.29 -7.17
N MET A 5 0.91 -4.48 -5.92
CA MET A 5 0.18 -3.50 -5.13
C MET A 5 0.72 -3.52 -3.70
N LEU A 6 1.10 -2.35 -3.19
CA LEU A 6 1.37 -2.15 -1.77
C LEU A 6 0.03 -1.79 -1.12
N GLN A 7 -0.45 -2.67 -0.24
CA GLN A 7 -1.71 -2.43 0.44
C GLN A 7 -1.49 -1.37 1.53
N ASN A 8 -2.02 -0.16 1.31
CA ASN A 8 -1.97 0.91 2.30
C ASN A 8 -3.28 0.96 3.09
N ASN A 9 -3.19 1.05 4.41
CA ASN A 9 -4.35 1.22 5.28
C ASN A 9 -4.40 2.68 5.71
N MET A 10 -5.15 3.50 4.97
CA MET A 10 -5.32 4.91 5.32
C MET A 10 -6.19 5.07 6.57
N ILE A 11 -5.72 5.87 7.52
CA ILE A 11 -6.50 6.29 8.68
C ILE A 11 -7.19 7.61 8.31
N VAL A 12 -8.52 7.64 8.44
CA VAL A 12 -9.34 8.83 8.12
C VAL A 12 -10.05 9.29 9.39
N ILE A 13 -10.05 10.61 9.62
CA ILE A 13 -10.81 11.27 10.67
C ILE A 13 -11.62 12.42 10.07
N ASN A 14 -12.83 12.65 10.59
CA ASN A 14 -13.63 13.81 10.21
C ASN A 14 -12.89 15.11 10.57
N LYS A 15 -12.83 16.04 9.61
CA LYS A 15 -12.11 17.31 9.73
C LYS A 15 -12.61 18.17 10.89
N ASP A 16 -13.93 18.27 11.07
CA ASP A 16 -14.54 19.12 12.09
C ASP A 16 -14.33 18.53 13.49
N SER A 17 -14.40 17.19 13.61
CA SER A 17 -14.04 16.50 14.85
C SER A 17 -12.58 16.73 15.23
N LEU A 18 -11.65 16.65 14.27
CA LEU A 18 -10.24 16.95 14.52
C LEU A 18 -10.05 18.41 14.95
N ALA A 19 -10.75 19.35 14.32
CA ALA A 19 -10.66 20.77 14.64
C ALA A 19 -11.22 21.12 16.02
N ARG A 20 -12.14 20.33 16.57
CA ARG A 20 -12.65 20.51 17.95
C ARG A 20 -11.65 20.08 19.03
N LEU A 21 -10.65 19.28 18.70
CA LEU A 21 -9.63 18.86 19.66
C LEU A 21 -8.72 20.04 20.00
N LYS A 22 -8.29 20.11 21.26
CA LYS A 22 -7.22 21.02 21.68
C LYS A 22 -5.90 20.66 20.98
N PRO A 23 -4.99 21.62 20.73
CA PRO A 23 -3.73 21.37 20.03
C PRO A 23 -2.94 20.17 20.58
N GLU A 24 -2.81 20.08 21.90
CA GLU A 24 -2.08 19.00 22.60
C GLU A 24 -2.70 17.62 22.34
N HIS A 25 -4.02 17.53 22.18
CA HIS A 25 -4.69 16.27 21.86
C HIS A 25 -4.53 15.89 20.38
N ARG A 26 -4.43 16.88 19.48
CA ARG A 26 -4.13 16.61 18.07
C ARG A 26 -2.74 16.04 17.91
N GLU A 27 -1.75 16.60 18.61
CA GLU A 27 -0.37 16.10 18.60
C GLU A 27 -0.29 14.65 19.05
N VAL A 28 -0.92 14.33 20.19
CA VAL A 28 -1.00 12.94 20.67
C VAL A 28 -1.70 12.05 19.66
N LEU A 29 -2.85 12.46 19.11
CA LEU A 29 -3.59 11.68 18.12
C LEU A 29 -2.72 11.36 16.89
N PHE A 30 -2.00 12.34 16.34
CA PHE A 30 -1.14 12.11 15.19
C PHE A 30 0.04 11.20 15.51
N ALA A 31 0.65 11.36 16.68
CA ALA A 31 1.74 10.48 17.13
C ALA A 31 1.25 9.03 17.27
N GLU A 32 0.11 8.81 17.92
CA GLU A 32 -0.47 7.47 18.08
C GLU A 32 -0.89 6.86 16.75
N ALA A 33 -1.51 7.63 15.86
CA ALA A 33 -1.89 7.15 14.53
C ALA A 33 -0.65 6.71 13.72
N ALA A 34 0.45 7.47 13.79
CA ALA A 34 1.70 7.10 13.15
C ALA A 34 2.30 5.81 13.75
N ARG A 35 2.33 5.68 15.09
CA ARG A 35 2.82 4.48 15.78
C ARG A 35 1.98 3.25 15.43
N ALA A 36 0.66 3.38 15.47
CA ALA A 36 -0.26 2.31 15.10
C ALA A 36 -0.09 1.88 13.63
N SER A 37 0.05 2.84 12.71
CA SER A 37 0.28 2.57 11.29
C SER A 37 1.59 1.80 11.07
N ALA A 38 2.68 2.19 11.74
CA ALA A 38 3.96 1.50 11.65
C ALA A 38 3.88 0.08 12.21
N MET A 39 3.26 -0.09 13.39
CA MET A 39 3.07 -1.41 14.00
C MET A 39 2.20 -2.33 13.13
N ASN A 40 1.12 -1.81 12.56
CA ASN A 40 0.26 -2.58 11.66
C ASN A 40 1.03 -3.05 10.41
N THR A 41 1.83 -2.17 9.80
CA THR A 41 2.69 -2.53 8.65
C THR A 41 3.65 -3.65 9.01
N TYR A 42 4.32 -3.54 10.16
CA TYR A 42 5.26 -4.54 10.64
C TYR A 42 4.59 -5.90 10.90
N LEU A 43 3.43 -5.90 11.57
CA LEU A 43 2.68 -7.12 11.87
C LEU A 43 2.17 -7.80 10.60
N GLN A 44 1.70 -7.03 9.62
CA GLN A 44 1.27 -7.56 8.32
C GLN A 44 2.42 -8.24 7.59
N GLN A 45 3.54 -7.55 7.41
CA GLN A 45 4.73 -8.10 6.75
C GLN A 45 5.24 -9.37 7.43
N LYS A 46 5.23 -9.42 8.76
CA LYS A 46 5.62 -10.62 9.51
C LYS A 46 4.68 -11.80 9.31
N ARG A 47 3.38 -11.55 9.13
CA ARG A 47 2.35 -12.58 8.98
C ARG A 47 2.19 -13.05 7.54
N GLU A 48 2.56 -12.25 6.54
CA GLU A 48 2.40 -12.63 5.13
C GLU A 48 3.05 -13.98 4.79
N ALA A 49 4.27 -14.23 5.27
CA ALA A 49 4.97 -15.48 5.03
C ALA A 49 4.28 -16.68 5.71
N SER A 50 3.85 -16.54 6.97
CA SER A 50 3.15 -17.60 7.69
C SER A 50 1.76 -17.87 7.09
N MET A 51 1.04 -16.82 6.68
CA MET A 51 -0.25 -16.96 6.01
C MET A 51 -0.13 -17.69 4.68
N LEU A 52 0.91 -17.41 3.89
CA LEU A 52 1.17 -18.14 2.66
C LEU A 52 1.42 -19.62 2.93
N GLU A 53 2.15 -19.94 4.00
CA GLU A 53 2.40 -21.31 4.42
C GLU A 53 1.12 -22.02 4.88
N ASP A 54 0.24 -21.33 5.61
CA ASP A 54 -1.07 -21.88 5.99
C ASP A 54 -1.96 -22.14 4.76
N ILE A 55 -1.94 -21.24 3.77
CA ILE A 55 -2.64 -21.45 2.49
C ILE A 55 -2.08 -22.68 1.79
N ARG A 56 -0.75 -22.84 1.74
CA ARG A 56 -0.08 -24.01 1.14
C ARG A 56 -0.52 -25.30 1.83
N LYS A 57 -0.46 -25.34 3.16
CA LYS A 57 -0.88 -26.50 3.98
C LYS A 57 -2.35 -26.83 3.84
N SER A 58 -3.20 -25.84 3.57
CA SER A 58 -4.64 -26.08 3.41
C SER A 58 -4.97 -26.97 2.21
N GLY A 59 -4.11 -27.04 1.19
CA GLY A 59 -4.34 -27.82 -0.03
C GLY A 59 -5.51 -27.33 -0.90
N ARG A 60 -6.22 -26.28 -0.49
CA ARG A 60 -7.40 -25.73 -1.18
C ARG A 60 -7.06 -24.78 -2.32
N SER A 61 -5.79 -24.45 -2.50
CA SER A 61 -5.34 -23.43 -3.46
C SER A 61 -4.07 -23.87 -4.14
N LYS A 62 -4.05 -23.74 -5.48
CA LYS A 62 -2.83 -23.90 -6.26
C LYS A 62 -2.01 -22.62 -6.17
N ILE A 63 -0.81 -22.69 -5.59
CA ILE A 63 0.12 -21.57 -5.52
C ILE A 63 1.03 -21.64 -6.74
N VAL A 64 1.11 -20.54 -7.51
CA VAL A 64 2.02 -20.40 -8.64
C VAL A 64 3.13 -19.43 -8.24
N GLU A 65 4.36 -19.92 -8.14
CA GLU A 65 5.51 -19.13 -7.71
C GLU A 65 6.30 -18.55 -8.88
N ASP A 66 6.35 -19.29 -9.99
CA ASP A 66 6.97 -18.88 -11.24
C ASP A 66 5.94 -18.14 -12.11
N VAL A 67 5.87 -16.82 -11.90
CA VAL A 67 4.96 -15.93 -12.62
C VAL A 67 5.80 -15.05 -13.53
N ASP A 68 5.39 -14.93 -14.79
CA ASP A 68 5.96 -13.96 -15.73
C ASP A 68 5.59 -12.53 -15.31
N ARG A 69 6.49 -11.92 -14.53
CA ARG A 69 6.29 -10.59 -13.96
C ARG A 69 6.45 -9.50 -15.01
N ASP A 70 7.25 -9.73 -16.04
CA ASP A 70 7.52 -8.76 -17.09
C ASP A 70 6.32 -8.64 -18.02
N ALA A 71 5.72 -9.77 -18.41
CA ALA A 71 4.45 -9.77 -19.15
C ALA A 71 3.32 -9.10 -18.35
N PHE A 72 3.22 -9.39 -17.04
CA PHE A 72 2.25 -8.74 -16.16
C PHE A 72 2.47 -7.21 -16.11
N ALA A 73 3.72 -6.76 -15.92
CA ALA A 73 4.06 -5.34 -15.86
C ALA A 73 3.77 -4.63 -17.19
N ALA A 74 4.12 -5.26 -18.32
CA ALA A 74 3.85 -4.73 -19.65
C ALA A 74 2.35 -4.54 -19.91
N LYS A 75 1.52 -5.53 -19.55
CA LYS A 75 0.06 -5.46 -19.69
C LYS A 75 -0.57 -4.45 -18.72
N SER A 76 0.01 -4.25 -17.54
CA SER A 76 -0.49 -3.31 -16.54
C SER A 76 -0.28 -1.84 -16.92
N LYS A 77 0.52 -1.52 -17.95
CA LYS A 77 0.77 -0.13 -18.39
C LYS A 77 -0.50 0.63 -18.79
N VAL A 78 -1.54 -0.06 -19.24
CA VAL A 78 -2.84 0.55 -19.57
C VAL A 78 -3.47 1.29 -18.38
N VAL A 79 -3.16 0.86 -17.14
CA VAL A 79 -3.62 1.51 -15.91
C VAL A 79 -3.05 2.93 -15.81
N ALA A 80 -1.81 3.15 -16.24
CA ALA A 80 -1.21 4.49 -16.22
C ALA A 80 -1.98 5.45 -17.15
N THR A 81 -2.41 4.99 -18.33
CA THR A 81 -3.24 5.79 -19.23
C THR A 81 -4.60 6.15 -18.61
N ALA A 82 -5.25 5.19 -17.96
CA ALA A 82 -6.51 5.45 -17.25
C ALA A 82 -6.33 6.40 -16.06
N MET A 83 -5.20 6.29 -15.34
CA MET A 83 -4.84 7.20 -14.26
C MET A 83 -4.55 8.61 -14.77
N GLU A 84 -3.85 8.76 -15.88
CA GLU A 84 -3.59 10.06 -16.51
C GLU A 84 -4.90 10.78 -16.83
N GLY A 85 -5.87 10.08 -17.43
CA GLY A 85 -7.18 10.66 -17.75
C GLY A 85 -7.99 11.11 -16.52
N ARG A 86 -7.81 10.43 -15.37
CA ARG A 86 -8.56 10.75 -14.13
C ARG A 86 -7.84 11.75 -13.23
N TRP A 87 -6.52 11.67 -13.14
CA TRP A 87 -5.71 12.44 -12.20
C TRP A 87 -4.96 13.58 -12.86
N GLY A 88 -4.80 13.56 -14.18
CA GLY A 88 -3.93 14.45 -14.93
C GLY A 88 -2.47 14.00 -14.94
N LYS A 89 -1.78 14.30 -16.04
CA LYS A 89 -0.40 13.88 -16.30
C LYS A 89 0.58 14.25 -15.18
N ALA A 90 0.54 15.49 -14.70
CA ALA A 90 1.45 15.96 -13.66
C ALA A 90 1.33 15.15 -12.36
N HIS A 91 0.11 14.74 -11.98
CA HIS A 91 -0.11 13.94 -10.78
C HIS A 91 0.38 12.50 -10.96
N LEU A 92 0.16 11.91 -12.13
CA LEU A 92 0.67 10.59 -12.47
C LEU A 92 2.21 10.57 -12.45
N ASP A 93 2.85 11.51 -13.14
CA ASP A 93 4.31 11.61 -13.23
C ASP A 93 4.95 11.71 -11.83
N ARG A 94 4.34 12.49 -10.92
CA ARG A 94 4.79 12.60 -9.52
C ARG A 94 4.72 11.28 -8.76
N VAL A 95 3.65 10.49 -8.95
CA VAL A 95 3.49 9.18 -8.31
C VAL A 95 4.52 8.20 -8.85
N LEU A 96 4.70 8.12 -10.17
CA LEU A 96 5.68 7.25 -10.80
C LEU A 96 7.10 7.55 -10.33
N ALA A 97 7.49 8.84 -10.31
CA ALA A 97 8.79 9.26 -9.79
C ALA A 97 9.00 8.86 -8.31
N SER A 98 7.94 8.93 -7.49
CA SER A 98 7.99 8.51 -6.08
C SER A 98 8.17 7.00 -5.94
N ILE A 99 7.52 6.21 -6.78
CA ILE A 99 7.66 4.75 -6.82
C ILE A 99 9.09 4.37 -7.21
N ASP A 100 9.64 4.98 -8.26
CA ASP A 100 11.00 4.68 -8.73
C ASP A 100 12.05 5.03 -7.67
N LYS A 101 11.89 6.15 -6.96
CA LYS A 101 12.74 6.50 -5.82
C LYS A 101 12.68 5.47 -4.69
N GLN A 102 11.52 4.87 -4.41
CA GLN A 102 11.39 3.84 -3.40
C GLN A 102 12.00 2.51 -3.83
N ARG A 103 11.98 2.19 -5.13
CA ARG A 103 12.61 0.96 -5.66
C ARG A 103 14.14 0.98 -5.64
N GLN A 104 14.74 2.17 -5.57
CA GLN A 104 16.19 2.36 -5.46
C GLN A 104 16.73 2.23 -4.02
N ARG A 105 15.85 2.13 -3.02
CA ARG A 105 16.20 1.94 -1.61
C ARG A 105 16.13 0.47 -1.23
#